data_AF-A0A2N5H0M9-F1
#
_entry.id   AF-A0A2N5H0M9-F1
#
_cell.length_a   1.000
_cell.length_b   1.000
_cell.length_c   1.000
_cell.angle_alpha   90.00
_cell.angle_beta   90.00
_cell.angle_gamma   90.00
#
_symmetry.space_group_name_H-M   'P 1'
#
loop_
_entity.id
_entity.type
_entity.pdbx_description
1 polymer ?
#
loop_
_entity_poly.entity_id
_entity_poly.type
_entity_poly.pdbx_seq_one_letter_code
_entity_poly.pdbx_strand_id
1 'polypeptide(L)'
;MGVLIHRAETAAKIVPIENSSLAKFNDRIHFHVDPMVGVIGTAPAGEDVPTGHPGDHGGNIDNHVIIKGSIVYLPVNVPGALFALGDVHASMGDGDQYNRRKAK
;
A
#
# COMPACT_ATOMS: atom_id res chain seq x y z
N MET A 1 4.38 -14.01 2.15
CA MET A 1 5.83 -14.06 1.92
C MET A 1 6.12 -13.54 0.52
N GLY A 2 7.17 -12.73 0.33
CA GLY A 2 7.46 -12.11 -0.97
C GLY A 2 8.02 -13.09 -2.00
N VAL A 3 7.89 -12.74 -3.28
CA VAL A 3 8.25 -13.59 -4.44
C VAL A 3 9.73 -14.03 -4.48
N LEU A 4 10.64 -13.26 -3.88
CA LEU A 4 12.08 -13.51 -3.89
C LEU A 4 12.64 -14.09 -2.58
N ILE A 5 11.79 -14.55 -1.65
CA ILE A 5 12.23 -14.99 -0.32
C ILE A 5 13.31 -16.10 -0.36
N HIS A 6 13.28 -16.97 -1.36
CA HIS A 6 14.24 -18.05 -1.55
C HIS A 6 15.64 -17.59 -2.02
N ARG A 7 15.81 -16.30 -2.33
CA ARG A 7 17.07 -15.69 -2.79
C ARG A 7 17.52 -14.54 -1.90
N ALA A 8 16.85 -14.30 -0.79
CA ALA A 8 17.06 -13.11 0.03
C ALA A 8 17.31 -13.49 1.49
N GLU A 9 18.13 -12.68 2.15
CA GLU A 9 18.25 -12.67 3.60
C GLU A 9 17.31 -11.59 4.17
N THR A 10 16.90 -11.76 5.42
CA THR A 10 16.10 -10.73 6.11
C THR A 10 16.93 -9.46 6.28
N ALA A 11 16.44 -8.36 5.73
CA ALA A 11 17.06 -7.05 5.85
C ALA A 11 15.99 -5.96 6.02
N ALA A 12 16.36 -4.89 6.71
CA ALA A 12 15.55 -3.68 6.84
C ALA A 12 16.43 -2.46 6.56
N LYS A 13 15.85 -1.43 5.95
CA LYS A 13 16.54 -0.19 5.64
C LYS A 13 15.61 1.00 5.83
N ILE A 14 16.06 1.97 6.61
CA ILE A 14 15.41 3.28 6.69
C ILE A 14 15.79 4.07 5.44
N VAL A 15 14.79 4.51 4.68
CA VAL A 15 14.96 5.29 3.45
C VAL A 15 14.47 6.71 3.72
N PRO A 16 15.34 7.74 3.69
CA PRO A 16 14.91 9.10 3.91
C PRO A 16 14.06 9.63 2.74
N ILE A 17 13.06 10.43 3.08
CA ILE A 17 12.27 11.21 2.13
C ILE A 17 12.80 12.64 2.14
N GLU A 18 13.29 13.10 1.00
CA GLU A 18 13.82 14.44 0.80
C GLU A 18 12.77 15.31 0.10
N ASN A 19 12.58 16.54 0.61
CA ASN A 19 11.66 17.54 0.04
C ASN A 19 10.24 17.00 -0.23
N SER A 20 9.78 16.03 0.56
CA SER A 20 8.47 15.37 0.43
C SER A 20 8.18 14.70 -0.93
N SER A 21 9.17 14.57 -1.81
CA SER A 21 8.96 14.17 -3.21
C SER A 21 9.94 13.11 -3.71
N LEU A 22 11.02 12.84 -2.96
CA LEU A 22 12.06 11.92 -3.36
C LEU A 22 12.42 10.95 -2.23
N ALA A 23 12.23 9.64 -2.43
CA ALA A 23 12.73 8.62 -1.53
C ALA A 23 14.16 8.22 -1.96
N LYS A 24 15.17 8.61 -1.18
CA LYS A 24 16.58 8.39 -1.51
C LYS A 24 17.04 7.02 -1.02
N PHE A 25 16.93 6.00 -1.87
CA PHE A 25 17.40 4.65 -1.53
C PHE A 25 18.92 4.61 -1.35
N ASN A 26 19.70 5.23 -2.24
CA ASN A 26 21.13 5.48 -2.07
C ASN A 26 21.58 6.66 -2.97
N ASP A 27 22.88 6.92 -3.10
CA ASP A 27 23.37 8.05 -3.92
C ASP A 27 23.13 7.91 -5.42
N ARG A 28 22.76 6.72 -5.90
CA ARG A 28 22.49 6.44 -7.32
C ARG A 28 21.01 6.15 -7.62
N ILE A 29 20.31 5.55 -6.66
CA ILE A 29 18.94 5.05 -6.80
C ILE A 29 18.03 5.89 -5.92
N HIS A 30 17.03 6.49 -6.55
CA HIS A 30 15.98 7.26 -5.90
C HIS A 30 14.65 6.99 -6.58
N PHE A 31 13.57 7.16 -5.84
CA PHE A 31 12.21 6.97 -6.32
C PHE A 31 11.41 8.24 -6.11
N HIS A 32 10.48 8.53 -7.02
CA HIS A 32 9.48 9.55 -6.77
C HIS A 32 8.53 9.07 -5.67
N VAL A 33 8.19 9.99 -4.77
CA VAL A 33 7.14 9.77 -3.78
C VAL A 33 5.80 9.91 -4.48
N ASP A 34 5.03 8.82 -4.50
CA ASP A 34 3.69 8.71 -5.07
C ASP A 34 2.81 8.04 -3.99
N PRO A 35 2.34 8.81 -2.99
CA PRO A 35 1.74 8.24 -1.79
C PRO A 35 0.43 7.50 -2.07
N MET A 36 0.30 6.32 -1.48
CA MET A 36 -0.90 5.47 -1.56
C MET A 36 -1.28 4.89 -0.19
N VAL A 37 -2.52 4.40 -0.11
CA VAL A 37 -3.07 3.69 1.06
C VAL A 37 -3.10 2.19 0.76
N GLY A 38 -2.30 1.38 1.47
CA GLY A 38 -2.21 -0.07 1.27
C GLY A 38 -3.37 -0.83 1.88
N VAL A 39 -3.74 -0.44 3.11
CA VAL A 39 -4.87 -1.01 3.84
C VAL A 39 -6.02 0.00 3.88
N ILE A 40 -7.16 -0.36 3.27
CA ILE A 40 -8.39 0.44 3.33
C ILE A 40 -9.61 -0.48 3.31
N GLY A 41 -10.54 -0.33 4.25
CA GLY A 41 -11.65 -1.27 4.35
C GLY A 41 -12.77 -0.85 5.31
N THR A 42 -13.83 -1.64 5.26
CA THR A 42 -14.97 -1.62 6.19
C THR A 42 -15.03 -2.95 6.94
N ALA A 43 -15.81 -3.04 8.01
CA ALA A 43 -15.93 -4.29 8.75
C ALA A 43 -16.60 -5.39 7.89
N PRO A 44 -16.14 -6.64 7.97
CA PRO A 44 -16.78 -7.79 7.33
C PRO A 44 -18.14 -8.09 7.98
N ALA A 45 -19.02 -8.82 7.27
CA ALA A 45 -20.32 -9.24 7.80
C ALA A 45 -20.22 -10.39 8.84
N GLY A 46 -19.12 -11.15 8.80
CA GLY A 46 -18.92 -12.36 9.59
C GLY A 46 -17.80 -12.19 10.63
N GLU A 47 -16.98 -13.24 10.75
CA GLU A 47 -15.80 -13.24 11.62
C GLU A 47 -14.82 -12.11 11.28
N ASP A 48 -13.99 -11.75 12.26
CA ASP A 48 -12.95 -10.77 12.07
C ASP A 48 -11.89 -11.24 11.05
N VAL A 49 -11.41 -10.30 10.24
CA VAL A 49 -10.36 -10.54 9.25
C VAL A 49 -9.11 -9.76 9.65
N PRO A 50 -7.93 -10.41 9.77
CA PRO A 50 -6.70 -9.69 10.06
C PRO A 50 -6.39 -8.65 8.99
N THR A 51 -5.90 -7.48 9.40
CA THR A 51 -5.69 -6.31 8.51
C THR A 51 -4.77 -6.58 7.33
N GLY A 52 -3.88 -7.57 7.42
CA GLY A 52 -2.97 -7.99 6.35
C GLY A 52 -3.59 -8.85 5.25
N HIS A 53 -4.90 -9.13 5.30
CA HIS A 53 -5.60 -9.91 4.28
C HIS A 53 -6.61 -9.03 3.52
N PRO A 54 -6.61 -9.06 2.18
CA PRO A 54 -7.69 -8.46 1.40
C PRO A 54 -8.94 -9.35 1.37
N GLY A 55 -10.08 -8.74 1.07
CA GLY A 55 -11.34 -9.42 0.76
C GLY A 55 -12.40 -8.46 0.25
N ASP A 56 -13.65 -8.90 0.18
CA ASP A 56 -14.76 -8.07 -0.32
C ASP A 56 -14.98 -6.79 0.51
N HIS A 57 -14.54 -6.80 1.77
CA HIS A 57 -14.59 -5.67 2.69
C HIS A 57 -13.44 -4.66 2.50
N GLY A 58 -12.55 -4.88 1.53
CA GLY A 58 -11.30 -4.14 1.36
C GLY A 58 -10.13 -4.86 2.06
N GLY A 59 -9.48 -4.19 3.01
CA GLY A 59 -8.34 -4.75 3.74
C GLY A 59 -7.01 -4.41 3.08
N ASN A 60 -6.05 -5.35 3.10
CA ASN A 60 -4.71 -5.16 2.51
C ASN A 60 -4.71 -5.32 0.99
N ILE A 61 -5.25 -4.31 0.29
CA ILE A 61 -5.42 -4.34 -1.17
C ILE A 61 -4.09 -4.09 -1.88
N ASP A 62 -3.23 -3.25 -1.30
CA ASP A 62 -1.92 -2.85 -1.87
C ASP A 62 -2.04 -2.48 -3.36
N ASN A 63 -2.96 -1.58 -3.66
CA ASN A 63 -3.17 -1.08 -5.01
C ASN A 63 -2.67 0.36 -5.14
N HIS A 64 -1.61 0.53 -5.93
CA HIS A 64 -0.91 1.78 -6.14
C HIS A 64 -1.76 2.89 -6.82
N VAL A 65 -3.01 2.59 -7.22
CA VAL A 65 -3.98 3.60 -7.72
C VAL A 65 -4.88 4.18 -6.63
N ILE A 66 -4.79 3.69 -5.39
CA ILE A 66 -5.50 4.25 -4.23
C ILE A 66 -4.69 5.44 -3.69
N ILE A 67 -4.80 6.56 -4.40
CA ILE A 67 -4.03 7.79 -4.19
C ILE A 67 -4.96 8.98 -3.92
N LYS A 68 -4.37 10.15 -3.66
CA LYS A 68 -5.12 11.41 -3.55
C LYS A 68 -5.97 11.64 -4.81
N GLY A 69 -7.27 11.84 -4.61
CA GLY A 69 -8.23 12.07 -5.69
C GLY A 69 -8.96 10.82 -6.18
N SER A 70 -8.54 9.62 -5.74
CA SER A 70 -9.26 8.38 -6.02
C SER A 70 -10.57 8.30 -5.23
N ILE A 71 -11.57 7.62 -5.81
CA ILE A 71 -12.81 7.24 -5.12
C ILE A 71 -12.80 5.72 -4.98
N VAL A 72 -12.88 5.23 -3.75
CA VAL A 72 -12.93 3.79 -3.44
C VAL A 72 -14.34 3.46 -2.95
N TYR A 73 -14.95 2.46 -3.58
CA TYR A 73 -16.27 1.96 -3.18
C TYR A 73 -16.07 0.70 -2.34
N LEU A 74 -16.54 0.75 -1.09
CA LEU A 74 -16.49 -0.35 -0.14
C LEU A 74 -17.91 -0.70 0.32
N PRO A 75 -18.19 -1.99 0.59
CA PRO A 75 -19.52 -2.39 1.05
C PRO A 75 -19.77 -1.94 2.49
N VAL A 76 -21.05 -1.72 2.81
CA VAL A 76 -21.51 -1.52 4.19
C VAL A 76 -22.13 -2.84 4.66
N ASN A 77 -21.30 -3.73 5.20
CA ASN A 77 -21.72 -5.05 5.65
C ASN A 77 -22.34 -5.04 7.06
N VAL A 78 -22.03 -4.00 7.84
CA VAL A 78 -22.54 -3.79 9.21
C VAL A 78 -22.97 -2.32 9.40
N PRO A 79 -23.89 -2.02 10.33
CA PRO A 79 -24.32 -0.64 10.60
C PRO A 79 -23.14 0.28 10.90
N GLY A 80 -23.09 1.42 10.20
CA GLY A 80 -22.01 2.41 10.35
C GLY A 80 -20.72 2.06 9.59
N ALA A 81 -20.69 0.95 8.87
CA ALA A 81 -19.56 0.44 8.06
C ALA A 81 -18.29 0.08 8.83
N LEU A 82 -17.97 0.80 9.91
CA LEU A 82 -16.75 0.67 10.71
C LEU A 82 -15.48 0.78 9.84
N PHE A 83 -15.41 1.90 9.12
CA PHE A 83 -14.30 2.20 8.20
C PHE A 83 -12.96 2.36 8.93
N ALA A 84 -11.90 1.79 8.34
CA ALA A 84 -10.52 1.95 8.79
C ALA A 84 -9.55 2.02 7.60
N LEU A 85 -8.40 2.67 7.80
CA LEU A 85 -7.30 2.72 6.84
C LEU A 85 -5.94 2.73 7.55
N GLY A 86 -4.90 2.31 6.84
CA GLY A 86 -3.53 2.25 7.33
C GLY A 86 -2.54 1.86 6.24
N ASP A 87 -1.34 1.47 6.67
CA ASP A 87 -0.24 1.01 5.81
C ASP A 87 0.03 1.93 4.61
N VAL A 88 0.38 3.17 4.90
CA VAL A 88 0.68 4.16 3.86
C VAL A 88 2.06 3.92 3.27
N HIS A 89 2.16 3.91 1.95
CA HIS A 89 3.44 3.77 1.27
C HIS A 89 3.84 5.07 0.62
N ALA A 90 5.10 5.48 0.77
CA ALA A 90 5.64 6.63 0.06
C ALA A 90 5.85 6.33 -1.43
N SER A 91 6.12 5.07 -1.78
CA SER A 91 6.28 4.60 -3.15
C SER A 91 6.13 3.09 -3.18
N MET A 92 5.31 2.59 -4.10
CA MET A 92 5.10 1.17 -4.37
C MET A 92 4.76 1.02 -5.86
N GLY A 93 5.14 -0.07 -6.49
CA GLY A 93 4.68 -0.39 -7.84
C GLY A 93 3.89 -1.68 -7.89
N ASP A 94 3.51 -2.11 -9.10
CA ASP A 94 2.65 -3.26 -9.30
C ASP A 94 3.25 -4.57 -8.77
N GLY A 95 2.43 -5.33 -8.04
CA GLY A 95 2.86 -6.56 -7.35
C GLY A 95 3.77 -6.30 -6.15
N ASP A 96 3.67 -5.11 -5.55
CA ASP A 96 4.54 -4.59 -4.49
C ASP A 96 6.02 -4.50 -4.91
N GLN A 97 6.26 -4.40 -6.22
CA GLN A 97 7.58 -4.23 -6.80
C GLN A 97 7.68 -2.88 -7.47
N TYR A 98 8.85 -2.24 -7.44
CA TYR A 98 9.01 -0.91 -8.04
C TYR A 98 8.57 -0.87 -9.51
N ASN A 99 7.62 0.01 -9.83
CA ASN A 99 7.17 0.26 -11.19
C ASN A 99 7.49 1.72 -11.57
N ARG A 100 8.15 1.90 -12.72
CA ARG A 100 8.53 3.21 -13.23
C ARG A 100 7.36 3.76 -14.03
N ARG A 101 6.50 4.59 -13.43
CA ARG A 101 5.48 5.32 -14.22
C ARG A 101 6.21 6.16 -15.27
N LYS A 102 5.92 5.93 -16.56
CA LYS A 102 6.24 6.92 -17.60
C LYS A 102 5.41 8.16 -17.26
N ALA A 103 6.06 9.29 -17.05
CA ALA A 103 5.39 10.58 -16.94
C ALA A 103 4.44 10.71 -18.14
N LYS A 104 3.15 10.97 -17.87
CA LYS A 104 2.26 11.55 -18.87
C LYS A 104 2.66 13.00 -19.11
#